data_AF-A0A957R114-F1
#
_entry.id   AF-A0A957R114-F1
#
_cell.length_a   1.000
_cell.length_b   1.000
_cell.length_c   1.000
_cell.angle_alpha   90.00
_cell.angle_beta   90.00
_cell.angle_gamma   90.00
#
_symmetry.space_group_name_H-M   'P 1'
#
loop_
_entity.id
_entity.type
_entity.pdbx_description
1 polymer ?
#
loop_
_entity_poly.entity_id
_entity_poly.type
_entity_poly.pdbx_seq_one_letter_code
_entity_poly.pdbx_strand_id
1 'polypeptide(L)'
;LPNKVNDETLSAGDARAWEARRLAERLQALQREQFPVWADGAYRPFQFGDAAILFRATTNLPLYEAQFQAAGLPYLTVGGRGYYDRSEIQDLMALLAGLYNPADDLNLATALRSPLFSLNDETLYRLRWRDSAGERPREPRPFLTALADPPPTDQREAVAHAATVLAELGRLVRRVDVWQLLRSALDLTGYEAAMLLADRAG
;
A
#
# COMPACT_ATOMS: atom_id res chain seq x y z
N LEU A 1 16.47 36.23 30.63
CA LEU A 1 15.00 36.15 30.64
C LEU A 1 14.56 35.63 29.27
N PRO A 2 14.22 34.35 29.09
CA PRO A 2 13.85 33.85 27.78
C PRO A 2 12.37 34.15 27.49
N ASN A 3 12.16 34.64 26.27
CA ASN A 3 10.92 35.01 25.59
C ASN A 3 9.64 34.30 26.09
N LYS A 4 8.67 35.12 26.52
CA LYS A 4 7.24 34.78 26.40
C LYS A 4 6.92 34.71 24.91
N VAL A 5 6.75 33.49 24.39
CA VAL A 5 6.13 33.28 23.07
C VAL A 5 4.68 33.76 23.20
N ASN A 6 4.28 34.67 22.32
CA ASN A 6 2.94 35.28 22.31
C ASN A 6 1.86 34.20 22.14
N ASP A 7 0.85 34.30 23.00
CA ASP A 7 -0.32 33.44 23.11
C ASP A 7 -1.39 33.81 22.06
N GLU A 8 -0.97 33.88 20.79
CA GLU A 8 -1.87 34.14 19.65
C GLU A 8 -2.21 32.79 18.98
N THR A 9 -3.35 32.21 19.42
CA THR A 9 -4.13 31.14 18.77
C THR A 9 -3.37 30.21 17.81
N LEU A 10 -2.59 29.29 18.38
CA LEU A 10 -2.09 28.12 17.63
C LEU A 10 -3.29 27.37 17.03
N SER A 11 -3.28 27.16 15.71
CA SER A 11 -4.21 26.23 15.06
C SER A 11 -4.10 24.86 15.73
N ALA A 12 -5.20 24.09 15.74
CA ALA A 12 -5.18 22.73 16.27
C ALA A 12 -4.07 21.86 15.60
N GLY A 13 -3.73 22.13 14.33
CA GLY A 13 -2.60 21.50 13.65
C GLY A 13 -1.23 21.95 14.17
N ASP A 14 -1.04 23.26 14.37
CA ASP A 14 0.22 23.84 14.83
C ASP A 14 0.53 23.42 16.28
N ALA A 15 -0.50 23.34 17.12
CA ALA A 15 -0.38 22.82 18.49
C ALA A 15 0.10 21.37 18.50
N ARG A 16 -0.37 20.53 17.56
CA ARG A 16 0.03 19.12 17.44
C ARG A 16 1.44 18.95 16.91
N ALA A 17 1.83 19.76 15.92
CA ALA A 17 3.20 19.77 15.42
C ALA A 17 4.19 20.20 16.51
N TRP A 18 3.83 21.21 17.31
CA TRP A 18 4.62 21.63 18.46
C TRP A 18 4.72 20.53 19.53
N GLU A 19 3.61 19.86 19.86
CA GLU A 19 3.60 18.72 20.79
C GLU A 19 4.51 17.59 20.29
N ALA A 20 4.42 17.22 19.01
CA ALA A 20 5.27 16.21 18.39
C ALA A 20 6.76 16.57 18.49
N ARG A 21 7.12 17.81 18.19
CA ARG A 21 8.50 18.30 18.33
C ARG A 21 8.98 18.22 19.78
N ARG A 22 8.15 18.60 20.75
CA ARG A 22 8.49 18.52 22.18
C ARG A 22 8.70 17.08 22.64
N LEU A 23 7.89 16.15 22.16
CA LEU A 23 8.09 14.71 22.42
C LEU A 23 9.42 14.23 21.84
N ALA A 24 9.73 14.61 20.59
CA ALA A 24 11.00 14.26 19.96
C ALA A 24 12.21 14.78 20.76
N GLU A 25 12.19 16.06 21.14
CA GLU A 25 13.21 16.69 21.97
C GLU A 25 13.36 15.97 23.33
N ARG A 26 12.24 15.54 23.94
CA ARG A 26 12.27 14.82 25.21
C ARG A 26 12.89 13.43 25.07
N LEU A 27 12.55 12.68 24.04
CA LEU A 27 13.12 11.36 23.79
C LEU A 27 14.63 11.43 23.53
N GLN A 28 15.08 12.40 22.73
CA GLN A 28 16.51 12.65 22.52
C GLN A 28 17.22 13.07 23.81
N ALA A 29 16.56 13.84 24.67
CA ALA A 29 17.11 14.21 25.98
C ALA A 29 17.29 12.98 26.88
N LEU A 30 16.29 12.09 26.96
CA LEU A 30 16.39 10.84 27.72
C LEU A 30 17.53 9.95 27.24
N GLN A 31 17.73 9.87 25.93
CA GLN A 31 18.84 9.11 25.34
C GLN A 31 20.20 9.76 25.67
N ARG A 32 20.34 11.08 25.47
CA ARG A 32 21.58 11.81 25.78
C ARG A 32 21.95 11.77 27.26
N GLU A 33 20.95 11.85 28.14
CA GLU A 33 21.11 11.78 29.59
C GLU A 33 21.34 10.35 30.10
N GLN A 34 21.27 9.34 29.23
CA GLN A 34 21.35 7.92 29.57
C GLN A 34 20.39 7.57 30.70
N PHE A 35 19.15 8.03 30.60
CA PHE A 35 18.14 7.84 31.64
C PHE A 35 18.06 6.36 32.05
N PRO A 36 18.14 6.03 33.35
CA PRO A 36 18.20 4.65 33.79
C PRO A 36 16.84 3.96 33.65
N VAL A 37 16.79 2.89 32.85
CA VAL A 37 15.62 2.04 32.66
C VAL A 37 15.89 0.69 33.32
N TRP A 38 14.94 0.23 34.13
CA TRP A 38 14.99 -1.10 34.72
C TRP A 38 14.46 -2.15 33.74
N ALA A 39 15.32 -3.09 33.36
CA ALA A 39 14.98 -4.21 32.48
C ALA A 39 15.84 -5.43 32.85
N ASP A 40 15.28 -6.64 32.76
CA ASP A 40 16.01 -7.90 32.97
C ASP A 40 16.78 -7.99 34.31
N GLY A 41 16.25 -7.37 35.35
CA GLY A 41 16.84 -7.40 36.70
C GLY A 41 18.00 -6.44 36.93
N ALA A 42 18.28 -5.51 36.00
CA ALA A 42 19.31 -4.49 36.14
C ALA A 42 18.87 -3.13 35.55
N TYR A 43 19.59 -2.07 35.93
CA TYR A 43 19.47 -0.77 35.26
C TYR A 43 20.37 -0.72 34.03
N ARG A 44 19.81 -0.26 32.91
CA ARG A 44 20.56 0.07 31.68
C ARG A 44 20.14 1.44 31.12
N PRO A 45 20.96 2.05 30.25
CA PRO A 45 20.56 3.29 29.58
C PRO A 45 19.29 3.14 28.74
N PHE A 46 18.52 4.22 28.68
CA PHE A 46 17.33 4.35 27.84
C PHE A 46 17.64 4.09 26.36
N GLN A 47 16.80 3.28 25.74
CA GLN A 47 16.73 3.05 24.31
C GLN A 47 15.37 3.50 23.79
N PHE A 48 15.27 3.91 22.52
CA PHE A 48 13.98 4.34 21.96
C PHE A 48 12.89 3.27 22.02
N GLY A 49 13.27 1.99 22.00
CA GLY A 49 12.34 0.86 22.18
C GLY A 49 11.70 0.78 23.57
N ASP A 50 12.19 1.52 24.57
CA ASP A 50 11.63 1.56 25.92
C ASP A 50 10.47 2.56 26.06
N ALA A 51 10.23 3.40 25.05
CA ALA A 51 9.18 4.40 25.06
C ALA A 51 8.00 3.99 24.18
N ALA A 52 6.80 4.08 24.74
CA ALA A 52 5.54 3.97 24.00
C ALA A 52 4.77 5.29 24.11
N ILE A 53 4.38 5.86 22.96
CA ILE A 53 3.54 7.05 22.89
C ILE A 53 2.11 6.59 22.58
N LEU A 54 1.21 6.77 23.53
CA LEU A 54 -0.17 6.35 23.42
C LEU A 54 -1.05 7.51 22.99
N PHE A 55 -1.72 7.34 21.85
CA PHE A 55 -2.68 8.31 21.33
C PHE A 55 -4.10 7.81 21.55
N ARG A 56 -5.01 8.72 21.91
CA ARG A 56 -6.44 8.41 22.02
C ARG A 56 -7.07 8.07 20.66
N ALA A 57 -6.57 8.68 19.59
CA ALA A 57 -7.03 8.47 18.22
C ALA A 57 -5.84 8.58 17.26
N THR A 58 -5.87 7.80 16.18
CA THR A 58 -4.78 7.75 15.19
C THR A 58 -4.81 8.92 14.21
N THR A 59 -5.78 9.83 14.30
CA THR A 59 -6.06 10.94 13.37
C THR A 59 -4.87 11.84 13.05
N ASN A 60 -3.99 12.04 14.02
CA ASN A 60 -2.85 12.94 13.89
C ASN A 60 -1.50 12.22 13.79
N LEU A 61 -1.47 10.88 13.73
CA LEU A 61 -0.21 10.12 13.68
C LEU A 61 0.77 10.58 12.59
N PRO A 62 0.34 10.86 11.33
CA PRO A 62 1.27 11.30 10.29
C PRO A 62 2.05 12.58 10.64
N LEU A 63 1.48 13.47 11.45
CA LEU A 63 2.17 14.68 11.92
C LEU A 63 3.30 14.33 12.89
N TYR A 64 3.12 13.34 13.77
CA TYR A 64 4.18 12.88 14.68
C TYR A 64 5.26 12.12 13.93
N GLU A 65 4.86 11.26 12.98
CA GLU A 65 5.78 10.51 12.11
C GLU A 65 6.70 11.45 11.34
N ALA A 66 6.14 12.49 10.70
CA ALA A 66 6.93 13.48 9.98
C ALA A 66 7.95 14.21 10.87
N GLN A 67 7.57 14.56 12.10
CA GLN A 67 8.49 15.22 13.05
C GLN A 67 9.56 14.26 13.59
N PHE A 68 9.23 13.00 13.85
CA PHE A 68 10.19 12.00 14.29
C PHE A 68 11.18 11.65 13.18
N GLN A 69 10.71 11.53 11.95
CA GLN A 69 11.55 11.35 10.77
C GLN A 69 12.50 12.55 10.57
N ALA A 70 11.98 13.78 10.66
CA ALA A 70 12.79 15.00 10.57
C ALA A 70 13.84 15.10 11.70
N ALA A 71 13.53 14.56 12.88
CA ALA A 71 14.44 14.51 14.02
C ALA A 71 15.41 13.31 13.99
N GLY A 72 15.34 12.44 12.98
CA GLY A 72 16.17 11.24 12.87
C GLY A 72 15.88 10.19 13.96
N LEU A 73 14.68 10.20 14.53
CA LEU A 73 14.27 9.27 15.57
C LEU A 73 13.78 7.95 14.98
N PRO A 74 14.29 6.78 15.42
CA PRO A 74 13.70 5.51 15.05
C PRO A 74 12.34 5.35 15.73
N TYR A 75 11.30 5.05 14.95
CA TYR A 75 9.96 4.82 15.46
C TYR A 75 9.29 3.62 14.77
N LEU A 76 8.34 3.02 15.46
CA LEU A 76 7.47 1.98 14.93
C LEU A 76 6.02 2.36 15.20
N THR A 77 5.22 2.52 14.15
CA THR A 77 3.79 2.76 14.27
C THR A 77 3.03 1.44 14.21
N VAL A 78 2.49 0.99 15.36
CA VAL A 78 1.63 -0.20 15.42
C VAL A 78 0.21 0.18 14.99
N GLY A 79 -0.28 -0.44 13.91
CA GLY A 79 -1.63 -0.18 13.40
C GLY A 79 -1.80 1.18 12.71
N GLY A 80 -0.71 1.71 12.12
CA GLY A 80 -0.74 2.98 11.38
C GLY A 80 -1.82 2.99 10.29
N ARG A 81 -2.53 4.12 10.16
CA ARG A 81 -3.31 4.42 8.96
C ARG A 81 -2.33 4.60 7.82
N GLY A 82 -2.61 4.00 6.67
CA GLY A 82 -1.67 3.96 5.55
C GLY A 82 -1.39 2.56 5.00
N TYR A 83 -1.60 1.48 5.77
CA TYR A 83 -1.39 0.12 5.25
C TYR A 83 -2.24 -0.16 4.01
N TYR A 84 -3.55 0.11 4.09
CA TYR A 84 -4.47 -0.04 2.95
C TYR A 84 -4.36 1.10 1.91
N ASP A 85 -3.64 2.17 2.22
CA ASP A 85 -3.43 3.29 1.30
C ASP A 85 -2.20 3.06 0.39
N ARG A 86 -1.38 2.03 0.69
CA ARG A 86 -0.29 1.59 -0.17
C ARG A 86 -0.85 1.08 -1.50
N SER A 87 -0.28 1.55 -2.61
CA SER A 87 -0.68 1.13 -3.96
C SER A 87 -0.65 -0.39 -4.10
N GLU A 88 0.34 -1.05 -3.49
CA GLU A 88 0.50 -2.49 -3.58
C GLU A 88 -0.61 -3.26 -2.89
N ILE A 89 -1.08 -2.72 -1.76
CA ILE A 89 -2.20 -3.31 -1.03
C ILE A 89 -3.49 -3.07 -1.82
N GLN A 90 -3.65 -1.89 -2.44
CA GLN A 90 -4.81 -1.61 -3.29
C GLN A 90 -4.86 -2.50 -4.53
N ASP A 91 -3.72 -2.75 -5.18
CA ASP A 91 -3.60 -3.62 -6.35
C ASP A 91 -4.04 -5.06 -6.02
N LEU A 92 -3.53 -5.61 -4.92
CA LEU A 92 -3.90 -6.94 -4.45
C LEU A 92 -5.36 -7.01 -4.01
N MET A 93 -5.87 -5.97 -3.35
CA MET A 93 -7.27 -5.89 -2.97
C MET A 93 -8.20 -5.84 -4.20
N ALA A 94 -7.83 -5.08 -5.24
CA ALA A 94 -8.54 -5.03 -6.50
C ALA A 94 -8.54 -6.40 -7.21
N LEU A 95 -7.40 -7.09 -7.25
CA LEU A 95 -7.31 -8.44 -7.78
C LEU A 95 -8.25 -9.40 -7.05
N LEU A 96 -8.19 -9.44 -5.71
CA LEU A 96 -9.05 -10.31 -4.91
C LEU A 96 -10.53 -9.98 -5.08
N ALA A 97 -10.89 -8.70 -5.13
CA ALA A 97 -12.27 -8.26 -5.37
C ALA A 97 -12.77 -8.70 -6.75
N GLY A 98 -11.95 -8.56 -7.79
CA GLY A 98 -12.26 -9.03 -9.14
C GLY A 98 -12.39 -10.56 -9.25
N LEU A 99 -11.56 -11.31 -8.52
CA LEU A 99 -11.66 -12.78 -8.43
C LEU A 99 -12.91 -13.23 -7.66
N TYR A 100 -13.29 -12.49 -6.62
CA TYR A 100 -14.50 -12.78 -5.84
C TYR A 100 -15.78 -12.49 -6.63
N ASN A 101 -15.80 -11.37 -7.35
CA ASN A 101 -16.90 -10.97 -8.22
C ASN A 101 -16.41 -10.75 -9.67
N PRO A 102 -16.50 -11.78 -10.53
CA PRO A 102 -16.17 -11.70 -11.95
C PRO A 102 -16.87 -10.59 -12.76
N ALA A 103 -17.98 -10.04 -12.26
CA ALA A 103 -18.71 -8.94 -12.89
C ALA A 103 -18.20 -7.55 -12.46
N ASP A 104 -17.23 -7.48 -11.54
CA ASP A 104 -16.62 -6.23 -11.08
C ASP A 104 -15.51 -5.79 -12.04
N ASP A 105 -15.94 -5.21 -13.16
CA ASP A 105 -15.04 -4.73 -14.20
C ASP A 105 -14.09 -3.62 -13.70
N LEU A 106 -14.47 -2.86 -12.68
CA LEU A 106 -13.63 -1.79 -12.14
C LEU A 106 -12.41 -2.38 -11.42
N ASN A 107 -12.65 -3.31 -10.49
CA ASN A 107 -11.56 -3.96 -9.76
C ASN A 107 -10.68 -4.82 -10.68
N LEU A 108 -11.26 -5.48 -11.68
CA LEU A 108 -10.49 -6.19 -12.70
C LEU A 108 -9.64 -5.23 -13.53
N ALA A 109 -10.17 -4.08 -13.96
CA ALA A 109 -9.40 -3.08 -14.70
C ALA A 109 -8.23 -2.52 -13.86
N THR A 110 -8.48 -2.22 -12.58
CA THR A 110 -7.44 -1.76 -11.65
C THR A 110 -6.34 -2.80 -11.50
N ALA A 111 -6.68 -4.07 -11.28
CA ALA A 111 -5.71 -5.14 -11.19
C ALA A 111 -4.90 -5.30 -12.49
N LEU A 112 -5.57 -5.30 -13.66
CA LEU A 112 -4.92 -5.43 -14.96
C LEU A 112 -3.99 -4.25 -15.30
N ARG A 113 -4.31 -3.04 -14.84
CA ARG A 113 -3.47 -1.84 -15.00
C ARG A 113 -2.28 -1.84 -14.04
N SER A 114 -2.43 -2.44 -12.87
CA SER A 114 -1.39 -2.47 -11.83
C SER A 114 -0.10 -3.17 -12.29
N PRO A 115 1.02 -3.02 -11.57
CA PRO A 115 2.25 -3.74 -11.89
C PRO A 115 2.12 -5.27 -11.95
N LEU A 116 1.04 -5.86 -11.42
CA LEU A 116 0.71 -7.28 -11.56
C LEU A 116 0.65 -7.74 -13.03
N PHE A 117 0.12 -6.90 -13.92
CA PHE A 117 -0.05 -7.24 -15.34
C PHE A 117 0.39 -6.13 -16.31
N SER A 118 0.52 -4.89 -15.83
CA SER A 118 1.07 -3.74 -16.54
C SER A 118 0.42 -3.47 -17.91
N LEU A 119 -0.90 -3.69 -18.01
CA LEU A 119 -1.65 -3.37 -19.22
C LEU A 119 -1.90 -1.87 -19.32
N ASN A 120 -1.63 -1.31 -20.49
CA ASN A 120 -1.85 0.10 -20.78
C ASN A 120 -3.33 0.39 -21.08
N ASP A 121 -3.70 1.67 -21.04
CA ASP A 121 -5.10 2.10 -21.23
C ASP A 121 -5.66 1.75 -22.60
N GLU A 122 -4.83 1.75 -23.64
CA GLU A 122 -5.24 1.35 -24.99
C GLU A 122 -5.57 -0.15 -25.03
N THR A 123 -4.79 -1.00 -24.38
CA THR A 123 -5.05 -2.43 -24.28
C THR A 123 -6.31 -2.72 -23.48
N LEU A 124 -6.50 -2.04 -22.35
CA LEU A 124 -7.73 -2.16 -21.55
C LEU A 124 -8.96 -1.69 -22.34
N TYR A 125 -8.86 -0.58 -23.07
CA TYR A 125 -9.90 -0.10 -23.95
C TYR A 125 -10.23 -1.12 -25.04
N ARG A 126 -9.22 -1.71 -25.67
CA ARG A 126 -9.39 -2.76 -26.68
C ARG A 126 -10.08 -3.98 -26.09
N LEU A 127 -9.62 -4.50 -24.95
CA LEU A 127 -10.26 -5.63 -24.27
C LEU A 127 -11.75 -5.35 -24.01
N ARG A 128 -12.09 -4.11 -23.62
CA ARG A 128 -13.47 -3.71 -23.34
C ARG A 128 -14.33 -3.53 -24.60
N TRP A 129 -13.76 -3.04 -25.71
CA TRP A 129 -14.53 -2.52 -26.86
C TRP A 129 -14.10 -3.06 -28.22
N ARG A 130 -13.31 -4.12 -28.26
CA ARG A 130 -12.92 -4.83 -29.48
C ARG A 130 -13.09 -6.33 -29.31
N ASP A 131 -13.54 -7.01 -30.35
CA ASP A 131 -13.53 -8.46 -30.43
C ASP A 131 -12.20 -8.98 -31.01
N SER A 132 -12.07 -10.30 -31.11
CA SER A 132 -10.89 -10.96 -31.69
C SER A 132 -10.64 -10.63 -33.15
N ALA A 133 -11.65 -10.18 -33.90
CA ALA A 133 -11.50 -9.65 -35.27
C ALA A 133 -11.06 -8.17 -35.30
N GLY A 134 -11.09 -7.49 -34.16
CA GLY A 134 -10.81 -6.06 -34.04
C GLY A 134 -12.01 -5.16 -34.36
N GLU A 135 -13.21 -5.73 -34.45
CA GLU A 135 -14.44 -4.97 -34.65
C GLU A 135 -14.99 -4.44 -33.31
N ARG A 136 -15.80 -3.38 -33.38
CA ARG A 136 -16.41 -2.78 -32.18
C ARG A 136 -17.79 -3.41 -31.93
N PRO A 137 -17.97 -4.19 -30.85
CA PRO A 137 -19.28 -4.72 -30.47
C PRO A 137 -20.22 -3.60 -30.01
N ARG A 138 -21.53 -3.88 -30.04
CA ARG A 138 -22.57 -2.94 -29.59
C ARG A 138 -22.49 -2.64 -28.10
N GLU A 139 -22.09 -3.63 -27.31
CA GLU A 139 -21.98 -3.55 -25.87
C GLU A 139 -20.54 -3.84 -25.43
N PRO A 140 -20.11 -3.28 -24.30
CA PRO A 140 -18.78 -3.54 -23.77
C PRO A 140 -18.65 -5.00 -23.30
N ARG A 141 -17.48 -5.60 -23.53
CA ARG A 141 -17.17 -6.98 -23.13
C ARG A 141 -16.65 -7.02 -21.69
N PRO A 142 -17.14 -7.94 -20.83
CA PRO A 142 -16.52 -8.21 -19.54
C PRO A 142 -15.05 -8.62 -19.69
N PHE A 143 -14.18 -8.17 -18.78
CA PHE A 143 -12.74 -8.37 -18.94
C PHE A 143 -12.33 -9.84 -19.01
N LEU A 144 -12.90 -10.72 -18.17
CA LEU A 144 -12.55 -12.14 -18.19
C LEU A 144 -12.90 -12.82 -19.52
N THR A 145 -14.05 -12.47 -20.10
CA THR A 145 -14.47 -12.97 -21.42
C THR A 145 -13.55 -12.43 -22.51
N ALA A 146 -13.17 -11.15 -22.43
CA ALA A 146 -12.24 -10.54 -23.37
C ALA A 146 -10.83 -11.13 -23.28
N LEU A 147 -10.35 -11.50 -22.10
CA LEU A 147 -9.05 -12.14 -21.91
C LEU A 147 -9.01 -13.56 -22.47
N ALA A 148 -10.12 -14.29 -22.44
CA ALA A 148 -10.23 -15.62 -23.04
C ALA A 148 -10.25 -15.58 -24.58
N ASP A 149 -10.72 -14.49 -25.17
CA ASP A 149 -10.74 -14.25 -26.62
C ASP A 149 -10.29 -12.80 -26.93
N PRO A 150 -8.97 -12.54 -26.85
CA PRO A 150 -8.44 -11.19 -26.83
C PRO A 150 -8.42 -10.53 -28.21
N PRO A 151 -8.66 -9.21 -28.28
CA PRO A 151 -8.53 -8.45 -29.51
C PRO A 151 -7.07 -8.27 -29.90
N PRO A 152 -6.79 -7.87 -31.17
CA PRO A 152 -5.45 -7.48 -31.57
C PRO A 152 -4.93 -6.29 -30.76
N THR A 153 -3.82 -6.49 -30.06
CA THR A 153 -3.11 -5.48 -29.25
C THR A 153 -1.59 -5.52 -29.51
N ASP A 154 -0.88 -4.48 -29.10
CA ASP A 154 0.58 -4.42 -29.02
C ASP A 154 1.13 -5.20 -27.81
N GLN A 155 0.34 -5.32 -26.72
CA GLN A 155 0.71 -6.05 -25.50
C GLN A 155 0.24 -7.53 -25.48
N ARG A 156 0.44 -8.28 -26.59
CA ARG A 156 -0.10 -9.66 -26.72
C ARG A 156 0.38 -10.62 -25.63
N GLU A 157 1.67 -10.58 -25.29
CA GLU A 157 2.25 -11.48 -24.29
C GLU A 157 1.71 -11.19 -22.88
N ALA A 158 1.62 -9.91 -22.51
CA ALA A 158 1.08 -9.50 -21.21
C ALA A 158 -0.41 -9.86 -21.08
N VAL A 159 -1.20 -9.71 -22.15
CA VAL A 159 -2.61 -10.12 -22.18
C VAL A 159 -2.74 -11.64 -22.03
N ALA A 160 -1.92 -12.42 -22.74
CA ALA A 160 -1.93 -13.88 -22.62
C ALA A 160 -1.50 -14.34 -21.21
N HIS A 161 -0.52 -13.66 -20.62
CA HIS A 161 -0.09 -13.89 -19.25
C HIS A 161 -1.23 -13.61 -18.27
N ALA A 162 -1.87 -12.43 -18.36
CA ALA A 162 -3.00 -12.07 -17.51
C ALA A 162 -4.17 -13.06 -17.62
N ALA A 163 -4.51 -13.48 -18.83
CA ALA A 163 -5.55 -14.49 -19.08
C ALA A 163 -5.21 -15.82 -18.39
N THR A 164 -3.97 -16.28 -18.52
CA THR A 164 -3.50 -17.53 -17.90
C THR A 164 -3.55 -17.45 -16.37
N VAL A 165 -2.97 -16.39 -15.80
CA VAL A 165 -2.91 -16.22 -14.34
C VAL A 165 -4.31 -16.07 -13.73
N LEU A 166 -5.18 -15.26 -14.32
CA LEU A 166 -6.55 -15.08 -13.80
C LEU A 166 -7.39 -16.36 -13.92
N ALA A 167 -7.18 -17.16 -14.98
CA ALA A 167 -7.82 -18.46 -15.10
C ALA A 167 -7.35 -19.44 -14.00
N GLU A 168 -6.04 -19.49 -13.73
CA GLU A 168 -5.48 -20.34 -12.66
C GLU A 168 -5.94 -19.90 -11.27
N LEU A 169 -5.83 -18.60 -10.95
CA LEU A 169 -6.31 -18.04 -9.68
C LEU A 169 -7.81 -18.28 -9.51
N GLY A 170 -8.60 -18.12 -10.58
CA GLY A 170 -10.03 -18.42 -10.62
C GLY A 170 -10.37 -19.85 -10.20
N ARG A 171 -9.52 -20.84 -10.56
CA ARG A 171 -9.70 -22.25 -10.13
C ARG A 171 -9.44 -22.45 -8.65
N LEU A 172 -8.57 -21.64 -8.05
CA LEU A 172 -8.21 -21.70 -6.64
C LEU A 172 -9.26 -21.02 -5.73
N VAL A 173 -10.02 -20.05 -6.26
CA VAL A 173 -11.09 -19.38 -5.51
C VAL A 173 -12.06 -20.42 -4.92
N ARG A 174 -12.32 -20.33 -3.61
CA ARG A 174 -13.12 -21.28 -2.79
C ARG A 174 -12.52 -22.69 -2.60
N ARG A 175 -11.32 -22.95 -3.11
CA ARG A 175 -10.60 -24.24 -2.89
C ARG A 175 -9.44 -24.12 -1.91
N VAL A 176 -8.88 -22.92 -1.79
CA VAL A 176 -7.77 -22.61 -0.89
C VAL A 176 -8.13 -21.44 0.02
N ASP A 177 -7.34 -21.26 1.07
CA ASP A 177 -7.44 -20.08 1.92
C ASP A 177 -6.93 -18.80 1.21
N VAL A 178 -7.27 -17.63 1.76
CA VAL A 178 -6.91 -16.34 1.17
C VAL A 178 -5.39 -16.15 1.09
N TRP A 179 -4.64 -16.67 2.07
CA TRP A 179 -3.19 -16.56 2.09
C TRP A 179 -2.55 -17.34 0.93
N GLN A 180 -2.99 -18.59 0.71
CA GLN A 180 -2.54 -19.41 -0.41
C GLN A 180 -2.90 -18.81 -1.76
N LEU A 181 -4.09 -18.20 -1.86
CA LEU A 181 -4.50 -17.49 -3.07
C LEU A 181 -3.61 -16.27 -3.35
N LEU A 182 -3.35 -15.45 -2.32
CA LEU A 182 -2.46 -14.29 -2.43
C LEU A 182 -1.04 -14.69 -2.79
N ARG A 183 -0.49 -15.71 -2.12
CA ARG A 183 0.84 -16.23 -2.43
C ARG A 183 0.93 -16.71 -3.88
N SER A 184 -0.07 -17.48 -4.33
CA SER A 184 -0.13 -17.93 -5.73
C SER A 184 -0.19 -16.75 -6.71
N ALA A 185 -0.93 -15.69 -6.37
CA ALA A 185 -1.03 -14.49 -7.20
C ALA A 185 0.31 -13.74 -7.31
N LEU A 186 1.06 -13.62 -6.21
CA LEU A 186 2.39 -13.00 -6.19
C LEU A 186 3.41 -13.82 -6.99
N ASP A 187 3.44 -15.14 -6.78
CA ASP A 187 4.35 -16.06 -7.45
C ASP A 187 4.12 -16.08 -8.97
N LEU A 188 2.86 -16.10 -9.40
CA LEU A 188 2.49 -16.20 -10.81
C LEU A 188 2.71 -14.90 -11.58
N THR A 189 2.53 -13.74 -10.96
CA THR A 189 2.71 -12.43 -11.60
C THR A 189 4.15 -11.91 -11.51
N GLY A 190 4.98 -12.50 -10.64
CA GLY A 190 6.33 -11.98 -10.36
C GLY A 190 6.29 -10.60 -9.69
N TYR A 191 5.20 -10.27 -9.01
CA TYR A 191 4.93 -8.93 -8.47
C TYR A 191 6.01 -8.43 -7.51
N GLU A 192 6.60 -9.33 -6.72
CA GLU A 192 7.70 -8.98 -5.82
C GLU A 192 8.92 -8.44 -6.60
N ALA A 193 9.21 -8.99 -7.78
CA ALA A 193 10.29 -8.50 -8.64
C ALA A 193 9.91 -7.19 -9.36
N ALA A 194 8.65 -7.04 -9.76
CA ALA A 194 8.14 -5.83 -10.39
C ALA A 194 8.18 -4.62 -9.44
N MET A 195 7.82 -4.82 -8.17
CA MET A 195 7.88 -3.78 -7.14
C MET A 195 9.30 -3.33 -6.82
N LEU A 196 10.27 -4.27 -6.76
CA LEU A 196 11.68 -3.95 -6.55
C LEU A 196 12.29 -3.12 -7.69
N LEU A 197 11.75 -3.24 -8.91
CA LEU A 197 12.17 -2.43 -10.05
C LEU A 197 11.50 -1.06 -10.05
N ALA A 198 10.24 -0.97 -9.63
CA ALA A 198 9.50 0.28 -9.52
C ALA A 198 10.06 1.20 -8.41
N ASP A 199 10.44 0.63 -7.27
CA ASP A 199 11.01 1.36 -6.12
C ASP A 199 12.41 1.96 -6.42
N ARG A 200 13.10 1.44 -7.44
CA ARG A 200 14.40 1.97 -7.92
C ARG A 200 14.27 3.12 -8.92
N ALA A 201 13.07 3.37 -9.43
CA ALA A 201 12.80 4.37 -10.46
C ALA A 201 12.20 5.68 -9.91
N GLY A 202 11.90 5.73 -8.61
CA GLY A 202 11.44 6.92 -7.88
C GLY A 202 12.54 7.53 -7.01
#